data_AF-A0A2K3JDR3-F1
#
_entry.id   AF-A0A2K3JDR3-F1
#
_cell.length_a   1.000
_cell.length_b   1.000
_cell.length_c   1.000
_cell.angle_alpha   90.00
_cell.angle_beta   90.00
_cell.angle_gamma   90.00
#
_symmetry.space_group_name_H-M   'P 1'
#
loop_
_entity.id
_entity.type
_entity.pdbx_description
1 polymer ?
#
loop_
_entity_poly.entity_id
_entity_poly.type
_entity_poly.pdbx_seq_one_letter_code
_entity_poly.pdbx_strand_id
1 'polypeptide(L)'
;MKSTEILDLMVKDHSLLMQYLKDVENNIGHDFGFLSNSFNTFQWNLEKHFFVEEKAIFTSYNPDEPDKKYDYFSDLMDQHTEILTLIGSLRKKLQKREPFDLNELKKLLVKHKTFEEKNVYPVLDQEIDDCTKRDIIDRIKEIRL
;
A
#
# COMPACT_ATOMS: atom_id res chain seq x y z
N MET A 1 24.80 -12.12 0.68
CA MET A 1 23.89 -11.07 1.20
C MET A 1 22.60 -11.75 1.60
N LYS A 2 21.95 -11.31 2.68
CA LYS A 2 20.57 -11.75 2.96
C LYS A 2 19.65 -11.19 1.86
N SER A 3 18.57 -11.91 1.54
CA SER A 3 17.56 -11.50 0.56
C SER A 3 17.00 -10.12 0.88
N THR A 4 16.60 -9.37 -0.15
CA THR A 4 15.80 -8.14 -0.08
C THR A 4 14.61 -8.20 -1.03
N GLU A 5 14.23 -9.39 -1.52
CA GLU A 5 13.28 -9.54 -2.63
C GLU A 5 11.87 -9.05 -2.26
N ILE A 6 11.41 -9.26 -1.02
CA ILE A 6 10.10 -8.73 -0.59
C ILE A 6 10.16 -7.20 -0.55
N LEU A 7 11.18 -6.63 0.11
CA LEU A 7 11.38 -5.18 0.16
C LEU A 7 11.43 -4.57 -1.24
N ASP A 8 12.22 -5.14 -2.15
CA ASP A 8 12.40 -4.62 -3.51
C ASP A 8 11.09 -4.66 -4.32
N LEU A 9 10.31 -5.74 -4.18
CA LEU A 9 9.00 -5.87 -4.82
C LEU A 9 8.00 -4.83 -4.30
N MET A 10 8.01 -4.53 -3.01
CA MET A 10 7.07 -3.60 -2.40
C MET A 10 7.47 -2.14 -2.62
N VAL A 11 8.76 -1.80 -2.56
CA VAL A 11 9.29 -0.46 -2.92
C VAL A 11 8.94 -0.10 -4.37
N LYS A 12 9.02 -1.07 -5.29
CA LYS A 12 8.62 -0.86 -6.69
C LYS A 12 7.14 -0.52 -6.79
N ASP A 13 6.29 -1.19 -6.02
CA ASP A 13 4.85 -0.97 -5.99
C ASP A 13 4.50 0.39 -5.38
N HIS A 14 5.13 0.76 -4.27
CA HIS A 14 5.03 2.11 -3.69
C HIS A 14 5.41 3.20 -4.69
N SER A 15 6.49 2.98 -5.45
CA SER A 15 6.92 3.92 -6.48
C SER A 15 5.86 4.10 -7.57
N LEU A 16 5.18 3.02 -7.95
CA LEU A 16 4.09 3.05 -8.93
C LEU A 16 2.83 3.73 -8.38
N LEU A 17 2.45 3.46 -7.12
CA LEU A 17 1.33 4.14 -6.45
C LEU A 17 1.54 5.66 -6.38
N MET A 18 2.76 6.10 -6.09
CA MET A 18 3.09 7.53 -6.06
C MET A 18 3.03 8.17 -7.45
N GLN A 19 3.30 7.42 -8.52
CA GLN A 19 3.11 7.89 -9.90
C GLN A 19 1.62 8.06 -10.21
N TYR A 20 0.78 7.07 -9.90
CA TYR A 20 -0.66 7.20 -10.09
C TYR A 20 -1.26 8.36 -9.29
N LEU A 21 -0.82 8.58 -8.05
CA LEU A 21 -1.25 9.73 -7.25
C LEU A 21 -0.86 11.07 -7.90
N LYS A 22 0.35 11.15 -8.44
CA LYS A 22 0.83 12.33 -9.18
C LYS A 22 -0.01 12.56 -10.44
N ASP A 23 -0.45 11.50 -11.12
CA ASP A 23 -1.35 11.63 -12.26
C ASP A 23 -2.72 12.17 -11.86
N VAL A 24 -3.25 11.81 -10.68
CA VAL A 24 -4.47 12.45 -10.15
C VAL A 24 -4.24 13.95 -9.97
N GLU A 25 -3.14 14.35 -9.33
CA GLU A 25 -2.82 15.76 -9.11
C GLU A 25 -2.70 16.56 -10.39
N ASN A 26 -2.02 16.00 -11.40
CA ASN A 26 -1.84 16.65 -12.69
C ASN A 26 -3.18 16.83 -13.42
N ASN A 27 -4.21 16.07 -13.08
CA ASN A 27 -5.55 16.17 -13.65
C ASN A 27 -6.52 17.00 -12.78
N ILE A 28 -6.10 17.50 -11.62
CA ILE A 28 -6.94 18.43 -10.83
C ILE A 28 -7.13 19.72 -11.63
N GLY A 29 -8.38 20.14 -11.81
CA GLY A 29 -8.74 21.31 -12.62
C GLY A 29 -8.82 21.07 -14.13
N HIS A 30 -8.50 19.85 -14.58
CA HIS A 30 -8.75 19.41 -15.97
C HIS A 30 -10.19 18.89 -16.12
N ASP A 31 -10.52 18.42 -17.33
CA ASP A 31 -11.82 17.81 -17.61
C ASP A 31 -12.12 16.65 -16.63
N PHE A 32 -13.37 16.58 -16.21
CA PHE A 32 -13.85 15.63 -15.20
C PHE A 32 -13.56 14.17 -15.59
N GLY A 33 -13.60 13.82 -16.88
CA GLY A 33 -13.29 12.48 -17.36
C GLY A 33 -11.85 12.07 -17.06
N PHE A 34 -10.87 12.97 -17.30
CA PHE A 34 -9.46 12.70 -17.00
C PHE A 34 -9.19 12.59 -15.49
N LEU A 35 -9.76 13.50 -14.70
CA LEU A 35 -9.63 13.44 -13.25
C LEU A 35 -10.27 12.18 -12.67
N SER A 36 -11.46 11.81 -13.16
CA SER A 36 -12.15 10.59 -12.72
C SER A 36 -11.37 9.32 -13.08
N ASN A 37 -10.80 9.25 -14.29
CA ASN A 37 -10.04 8.08 -14.72
C ASN A 37 -8.73 7.92 -13.96
N SER A 38 -7.98 9.00 -13.76
CA SER A 38 -6.75 8.98 -12.96
C SER A 38 -7.05 8.60 -11.50
N PHE A 39 -8.10 9.17 -10.89
CA PHE A 39 -8.50 8.82 -9.53
C PHE A 39 -8.90 7.35 -9.38
N ASN A 40 -9.70 6.81 -10.33
CA ASN A 40 -10.08 5.40 -10.33
C ASN A 40 -8.87 4.48 -10.47
N THR A 41 -7.93 4.82 -11.35
CA THR A 41 -6.70 4.05 -11.56
C THR A 41 -5.87 4.02 -10.28
N PHE A 42 -5.67 5.17 -9.64
CA PHE A 42 -4.94 5.26 -8.39
C PHE A 42 -5.63 4.46 -7.27
N GLN A 43 -6.94 4.65 -7.05
CA GLN A 43 -7.66 3.93 -6.00
C GLN A 43 -7.63 2.41 -6.20
N TRP A 44 -7.86 1.93 -7.42
CA TRP A 44 -7.82 0.49 -7.72
C TRP A 44 -6.46 -0.13 -7.39
N ASN A 45 -5.37 0.54 -7.78
CA ASN A 45 -4.03 0.04 -7.51
C ASN A 45 -3.69 0.10 -6.01
N LEU A 46 -4.17 1.13 -5.29
CA LEU A 46 -3.99 1.22 -3.84
C LEU A 46 -4.73 0.10 -3.09
N GLU A 47 -5.98 -0.17 -3.45
CA GLU A 47 -6.76 -1.27 -2.87
C GLU A 47 -6.12 -2.63 -3.20
N LYS A 48 -5.64 -2.82 -4.44
CA LYS A 48 -4.90 -4.02 -4.83
C LYS A 48 -3.61 -4.19 -4.02
N HIS A 49 -2.89 -3.10 -3.76
CA HIS A 49 -1.69 -3.09 -2.93
C HIS A 49 -1.99 -3.56 -1.50
N PHE A 50 -2.95 -2.94 -0.81
CA PHE A 50 -3.34 -3.36 0.54
C PHE A 50 -3.81 -4.83 0.57
N PHE A 51 -4.55 -5.26 -0.46
CA PHE A 51 -4.95 -6.66 -0.57
C PHE A 51 -3.76 -7.62 -0.67
N VAL A 52 -2.71 -7.26 -1.44
CA VAL A 52 -1.47 -8.05 -1.50
C VAL A 52 -0.84 -8.16 -0.13
N GLU A 53 -0.72 -7.06 0.60
CA GLU A 53 -0.13 -7.06 1.94
C GLU A 53 -0.92 -7.92 2.91
N GLU A 54 -2.22 -7.68 2.98
CA GLU A 54 -3.10 -8.39 3.89
C GLU A 54 -3.18 -9.88 3.59
N LYS A 55 -3.20 -10.28 2.31
CA LYS A 55 -3.44 -11.68 1.92
C LYS A 55 -2.19 -12.48 1.62
N ALA A 56 -1.14 -11.86 1.08
CA ALA A 56 0.10 -12.55 0.79
C ALA A 56 1.10 -12.42 1.95
N ILE A 57 1.20 -11.24 2.57
CA ILE A 57 2.25 -10.96 3.55
C ILE A 57 1.75 -11.24 4.97
N PHE A 58 0.69 -10.56 5.42
CA PHE A 58 0.26 -10.60 6.81
C PHE A 58 -0.29 -11.98 7.21
N THR A 59 -0.96 -12.72 6.30
CA THR A 59 -1.41 -14.09 6.61
C THR A 59 -0.29 -15.12 6.67
N SER A 60 0.83 -14.88 6.00
CA SER A 60 1.96 -15.82 5.94
C SER A 60 2.89 -15.66 7.15
N TYR A 61 2.69 -14.59 7.93
CA TYR A 61 3.45 -14.35 9.13
C TYR A 61 2.75 -14.99 10.35
N ASN A 62 3.30 -16.11 10.82
CA ASN A 62 2.86 -16.77 12.06
C ASN A 62 4.02 -16.78 13.06
N PRO A 63 4.14 -15.78 13.95
CA PRO A 63 5.19 -15.80 14.95
C PRO A 63 4.85 -16.86 15.99
N ASP A 64 5.68 -17.92 16.08
CA ASP A 64 5.56 -18.99 17.09
C ASP A 64 5.68 -18.48 18.55
N GLU A 65 5.91 -17.19 18.76
CA GLU A 65 6.06 -16.56 20.08
C GLU A 65 5.11 -15.36 20.23
N PRO A 66 3.97 -15.50 20.93
CA PRO A 66 3.01 -14.42 21.18
C PRO A 66 3.59 -13.25 21.99
N ASP A 67 4.76 -13.43 22.62
CA ASP A 67 5.44 -12.43 23.44
C ASP A 67 6.42 -11.53 22.65
N LYS A 68 6.71 -11.85 21.39
CA LYS A 68 7.42 -10.89 20.52
C LYS A 68 6.41 -9.89 19.97
N LYS A 69 6.44 -8.69 20.57
CA LYS A 69 5.82 -7.45 20.08
C LYS A 69 5.84 -7.36 18.55
N TYR A 70 4.73 -7.66 17.90
CA TYR A 70 4.50 -7.27 16.51
C TYR A 70 3.11 -6.60 16.40
N ASP A 71 2.94 -5.53 17.18
CA ASP A 71 1.83 -4.56 17.15
C ASP A 71 1.70 -3.88 15.77
N TYR A 72 2.73 -4.00 14.93
CA TYR A 72 2.84 -3.37 13.63
C TYR A 72 1.71 -3.76 12.66
N PHE A 73 1.23 -5.00 12.67
CA PHE A 73 0.15 -5.37 11.74
C PHE A 73 -1.19 -4.76 12.14
N SER A 74 -1.47 -4.64 13.44
CA SER A 74 -2.65 -3.90 13.89
C SER A 74 -2.52 -2.43 13.51
N ASP A 75 -1.37 -1.82 13.75
CA ASP A 75 -1.08 -0.43 13.36
C ASP A 75 -1.18 -0.22 11.84
N LEU A 76 -0.80 -1.21 11.02
CA LEU A 76 -0.90 -1.16 9.56
C LEU A 76 -2.35 -1.27 9.10
N MET A 77 -3.14 -2.17 9.68
CA MET A 77 -4.57 -2.29 9.39
C MET A 77 -5.33 -1.00 9.74
N ASP A 78 -4.96 -0.35 10.84
CA ASP A 78 -5.50 0.96 11.22
C ASP A 78 -5.10 2.04 10.20
N GLN A 79 -3.85 2.04 9.74
CA GLN A 79 -3.39 2.94 8.66
C GLN A 79 -4.12 2.69 7.33
N HIS A 80 -4.34 1.42 6.93
CA HIS A 80 -5.12 1.09 5.74
C HIS A 80 -6.54 1.64 5.85
N THR A 81 -7.17 1.46 7.02
CA THR A 81 -8.52 1.96 7.30
C THR A 81 -8.58 3.49 7.23
N GLU A 82 -7.60 4.18 7.81
CA GLU A 82 -7.49 5.64 7.75
C GLU A 82 -7.35 6.13 6.30
N ILE A 83 -6.45 5.53 5.53
CA ILE A 83 -6.21 5.87 4.12
C ILE A 83 -7.48 5.63 3.29
N LEU A 84 -8.10 4.45 3.40
CA LEU A 84 -9.32 4.11 2.65
C LEU A 84 -10.50 5.02 3.01
N THR A 85 -10.61 5.42 4.28
CA THR A 85 -11.62 6.39 4.72
C THR A 85 -11.43 7.75 4.04
N LEU A 86 -10.18 8.23 3.98
CA LEU A 86 -9.85 9.47 3.30
C LEU A 86 -10.11 9.38 1.78
N ILE A 87 -9.74 8.27 1.14
CA ILE A 87 -10.05 7.99 -0.27
C ILE A 87 -11.57 8.04 -0.51
N GLY A 88 -12.36 7.43 0.37
CA GLY A 88 -13.82 7.48 0.30
C GLY A 88 -14.37 8.91 0.39
N SER A 89 -13.78 9.76 1.23
CA SER A 89 -14.12 11.18 1.31
C SER A 89 -13.77 11.94 0.03
N LEU A 90 -12.57 11.73 -0.50
CA LEU A 90 -12.11 12.34 -1.75
C LEU A 90 -12.96 11.91 -2.95
N ARG A 91 -13.33 10.63 -3.04
CA ARG A 91 -14.25 10.10 -4.06
C ARG A 91 -15.61 10.79 -4.01
N LYS A 92 -16.17 11.03 -2.82
CA LYS A 92 -17.44 11.77 -2.67
C LYS A 92 -17.30 13.21 -3.17
N LYS A 93 -16.20 13.90 -2.85
CA LYS A 93 -15.92 15.25 -3.36
C LYS A 93 -15.82 15.27 -4.89
N LEU A 94 -15.06 14.33 -5.45
CA LEU A 94 -14.93 14.14 -6.89
C LEU A 94 -16.30 13.96 -7.56
N GLN A 95 -17.14 13.04 -7.07
CA GLN A 95 -18.48 12.79 -7.62
C GLN A 95 -19.39 14.01 -7.58
N LYS A 96 -19.28 14.82 -6.52
CA LYS A 96 -20.01 16.09 -6.37
C LYS A 96 -19.37 17.25 -7.12
N ARG A 97 -18.21 17.04 -7.75
CA ARG A 97 -17.39 18.07 -8.40
C ARG A 97 -16.98 19.18 -7.44
N GLU A 98 -16.82 18.84 -6.17
CA GLU A 98 -16.30 19.73 -5.14
C GLU A 98 -14.77 19.80 -5.26
N PRO A 99 -14.17 20.98 -5.02
CA PRO A 99 -12.72 21.09 -4.92
C PRO A 99 -12.15 20.20 -3.81
N PHE A 100 -11.00 19.59 -4.09
CA PHE A 100 -10.22 18.85 -3.10
C PHE A 100 -8.73 18.94 -3.43
N ASP A 101 -7.89 18.64 -2.45
CA ASP A 101 -6.46 18.45 -2.60
C ASP A 101 -6.03 17.09 -2.02
N LEU A 102 -4.79 16.71 -2.29
CA LEU A 102 -4.24 15.40 -1.95
C LEU A 102 -3.17 15.47 -0.86
N ASN A 103 -3.00 16.61 -0.18
CA ASN A 103 -1.88 16.82 0.75
C ASN A 103 -1.94 15.88 1.96
N GLU A 104 -3.12 15.70 2.53
CA GLU A 104 -3.33 14.79 3.68
C GLU A 104 -3.07 13.33 3.27
N LEU A 105 -3.65 12.91 2.14
CA LEU A 105 -3.45 11.56 1.61
C LEU A 105 -1.97 11.27 1.33
N LYS A 106 -1.25 12.22 0.72
CA LYS A 106 0.19 12.10 0.48
C LYS A 106 0.97 11.91 1.77
N LYS A 107 0.63 12.67 2.82
CA LYS A 107 1.31 12.53 4.13
C LYS A 107 1.08 11.16 4.71
N LEU A 108 -0.15 10.64 4.67
CA LEU A 108 -0.48 9.30 5.15
C LEU A 108 0.27 8.22 4.37
N LEU A 109 0.24 8.26 3.03
CA LEU A 109 0.93 7.29 2.18
C LEU A 109 2.45 7.32 2.38
N VAL A 110 3.06 8.50 2.52
CA VAL A 110 4.50 8.62 2.78
C VAL A 110 4.85 8.08 4.17
N LYS A 111 4.02 8.35 5.18
CA LYS A 111 4.21 7.81 6.53
C LYS A 111 4.12 6.28 6.52
N HIS A 112 3.07 5.74 5.92
CA HIS A 112 2.79 4.32 5.80
C HIS A 112 3.92 3.57 5.09
N LYS A 113 4.24 3.96 3.85
CA LYS A 113 5.30 3.31 3.08
C LYS A 113 6.68 3.40 3.77
N THR A 114 6.98 4.52 4.43
CA THR A 114 8.26 4.70 5.12
C THR A 114 8.36 3.77 6.32
N PHE A 115 7.24 3.55 7.02
CA PHE A 115 7.19 2.65 8.15
C PHE A 115 7.43 1.20 7.68
N GLU A 116 6.80 0.77 6.59
CA GLU A 116 6.94 -0.58 6.07
C GLU A 116 8.32 -0.87 5.51
N GLU A 117 8.83 0.03 4.65
CA GLU A 117 10.14 -0.07 4.01
C GLU A 117 11.28 -0.11 5.05
N LYS A 118 11.08 0.46 6.24
CA LYS A 118 12.10 0.51 7.30
C LYS A 118 11.94 -0.58 8.36
N ASN A 119 10.71 -0.94 8.71
CA ASN A 119 10.45 -1.74 9.91
C ASN A 119 9.80 -3.09 9.62
N VAL A 120 9.14 -3.25 8.47
CA VAL A 120 8.31 -4.44 8.19
C VAL A 120 9.01 -5.33 7.16
N TYR A 121 9.18 -4.87 5.93
CA TYR A 121 9.74 -5.73 4.88
C TYR A 121 11.17 -6.18 5.15
N PRO A 122 12.09 -5.35 5.70
CA PRO A 122 13.42 -5.83 6.07
C PRO A 122 13.41 -6.96 7.10
N VAL A 123 12.45 -6.95 8.02
CA VAL A 123 12.27 -8.01 9.03
C VAL A 123 11.80 -9.28 8.35
N LEU A 124 10.80 -9.20 7.46
CA LEU A 124 10.34 -10.33 6.66
C LEU A 124 11.46 -10.90 5.77
N ASP A 125 12.29 -10.07 5.17
CA ASP A 125 13.39 -10.59 4.36
C ASP A 125 14.47 -11.33 5.17
N GLN A 126 14.59 -11.02 6.48
CA GLN A 126 15.70 -11.47 7.32
C GLN A 126 15.34 -12.53 8.37
N GLU A 127 14.09 -12.57 8.85
CA GLU A 127 13.68 -13.35 10.02
C GLU A 127 12.81 -14.56 9.69
N ILE A 128 12.05 -14.55 8.59
CA ILE A 128 11.29 -15.73 8.16
C ILE A 128 12.16 -16.68 7.33
N ASP A 129 11.80 -17.97 7.37
CA ASP A 129 12.50 -19.01 6.63
C ASP A 129 12.30 -18.89 5.10
N ASP A 130 13.20 -19.50 4.34
CA ASP A 130 13.20 -19.39 2.88
C ASP A 130 12.02 -20.11 2.20
N CYS A 131 11.32 -21.04 2.87
CA CYS A 131 10.09 -21.62 2.34
C CYS A 131 8.97 -20.58 2.41
N THR A 132 8.70 -20.05 3.60
CA THR A 132 7.66 -19.01 3.81
C THR A 132 7.91 -17.78 2.94
N LYS A 133 9.17 -17.39 2.78
CA LYS A 133 9.54 -16.25 1.92
C LYS A 133 9.18 -16.47 0.46
N ARG A 134 9.45 -17.66 -0.08
CA ARG A 134 9.08 -18.02 -1.45
C ARG A 134 7.56 -18.03 -1.63
N ASP A 135 6.83 -18.56 -0.66
CA ASP A 135 5.37 -18.57 -0.70
C ASP A 135 4.79 -17.13 -0.70
N ILE A 136 5.35 -16.22 0.09
CA ILE A 136 4.96 -14.79 0.07
C ILE A 136 5.24 -14.19 -1.31
N ILE A 137 6.44 -14.38 -1.84
CA ILE A 137 6.86 -13.83 -3.13
C ILE A 137 5.98 -14.34 -4.27
N ASP A 138 5.67 -15.63 -4.27
CA ASP A 138 4.82 -16.25 -5.30
C ASP A 138 3.39 -15.74 -5.21
N ARG A 139 2.84 -15.56 -4.01
CA ARG A 139 1.51 -14.95 -3.79
C ARG A 139 1.48 -13.47 -4.22
N ILE A 140 2.53 -12.70 -3.93
CA ILE A 140 2.65 -11.31 -4.41
C ILE A 140 2.62 -11.29 -5.94
N LYS A 141 3.38 -12.18 -6.59
CA LYS A 141 3.44 -12.28 -8.06
C LYS A 141 2.09 -12.71 -8.64
N GLU A 142 1.43 -13.70 -8.06
CA GLU A 142 0.12 -14.19 -8.50
C GLU A 142 -0.96 -13.11 -8.46
N ILE A 143 -1.08 -12.39 -7.33
CA ILE A 143 -2.10 -11.34 -7.20
C ILE A 143 -1.81 -10.18 -8.15
N ARG A 144 -0.53 -9.90 -8.43
CA ARG A 144 -0.11 -8.78 -9.30
C ARG A 144 -0.27 -9.05 -10.79
N LEU A 145 -0.38 -10.32 -11.23
CA LEU A 145 -0.82 -10.69 -12.58
C LEU A 145 -2.24 -10.15 -12.87
#